data_AF-A0A7X3GHH7-F1
#
_entry.id   AF-A0A7X3GHH7-F1
#
_cell.length_a   1.000
_cell.length_b   1.000
_cell.length_c   1.000
_cell.angle_alpha   90.00
_cell.angle_beta   90.00
_cell.angle_gamma   90.00
#
_symmetry.space_group_name_H-M   'P 1'
#
loop_
_entity.id
_entity.type
_entity.pdbx_description
1 polymer ?
#
loop_
_entity_poly.entity_id
_entity_poly.type
_entity_poly.pdbx_seq_one_letter_code
_entity_poly.pdbx_strand_id
1 'polypeptide(L)'
;MLSDPINRLFKSLTPTAQQKERMLLEIKKRSIEDQKPAFSHKRRRGGWVKYLTAAVLVVILSVFTLSYINEEDTAFALYVYNTGTELTSSGVEIATGIINDNHSMRGELVQFNVKGNNINSIRFSIQNQYMDFTDWTETRSNYSMEKQFTVVYGSHASEYSSLVVNWNPKLTIQALNSHPDRTIASLNEQLRTDRIVMEITYSTGTKATKALDMAIQEDGKIFAKLRDYVVTEKDQFVLNPQVKPTEPAKLPDNRYEPSNDHAKYSKIEIDAAAKLAQEYYAKFPEDRQIVKISYTENVQLLSSYIQDEYKAWQIITFDAYEKSMYPNTARHIFIAREDATKEWTVINEGY
;
A
#
# COMPACT_ATOMS: atom_id res chain seq x y z
N MET A 1 -57.48 38.96 -0.74
CA MET A 1 -56.39 39.43 0.15
C MET A 1 -55.81 38.18 0.80
N LEU A 2 -54.55 37.78 0.70
CA LEU A 2 -53.29 38.50 0.58
C LEU A 2 -52.54 38.17 -0.72
N SER A 3 -52.03 39.20 -1.40
CA SER A 3 -51.04 39.03 -2.47
C SER A 3 -49.68 38.76 -1.85
N ASP A 4 -49.11 37.60 -2.17
CA ASP A 4 -47.82 37.11 -1.70
C ASP A 4 -46.68 38.12 -1.98
N PRO A 5 -46.08 38.74 -0.95
CA PRO A 5 -45.08 39.80 -1.10
C PRO A 5 -43.77 39.30 -1.74
N ILE A 6 -43.49 37.98 -1.65
CA ILE A 6 -42.29 37.36 -2.20
C ILE A 6 -42.33 37.36 -3.74
N ASN A 7 -43.51 37.09 -4.32
CA ASN A 7 -43.69 37.07 -5.78
C ASN A 7 -43.60 38.47 -6.44
N ARG A 8 -43.77 39.56 -5.68
CA ARG A 8 -43.50 40.92 -6.18
C ARG A 8 -42.01 41.23 -6.22
N LEU A 9 -41.25 40.78 -5.21
CA LEU A 9 -39.80 40.97 -5.13
C LEU A 9 -39.05 40.25 -6.26
N PHE A 10 -39.48 39.04 -6.64
CA PHE A 10 -38.88 38.30 -7.76
C PHE A 10 -39.19 38.93 -9.14
N LYS A 11 -40.36 39.56 -9.31
CA LYS A 11 -40.68 40.32 -10.54
C LYS A 11 -39.98 41.69 -10.62
N SER A 12 -39.54 42.27 -9.50
CA SER A 12 -38.76 43.52 -9.50
C SER A 12 -37.26 43.34 -9.74
N LEU A 13 -36.75 42.10 -9.62
CA LEU A 13 -35.33 41.78 -9.80
C LEU A 13 -34.99 41.23 -11.20
N THR A 14 -36.00 40.97 -12.03
CA THR A 14 -35.81 40.58 -13.42
C THR A 14 -35.81 41.84 -14.29
N PRO A 15 -34.72 42.12 -15.05
CA PRO A 15 -34.67 43.29 -15.90
C PRO A 15 -35.81 43.27 -16.91
N THR A 16 -36.57 44.36 -16.98
CA THR A 16 -37.61 44.54 -18.00
C THR A 16 -37.00 44.44 -19.40
N ALA A 17 -37.81 44.08 -20.41
CA ALA A 17 -37.33 43.97 -21.80
C ALA A 17 -36.60 45.25 -22.27
N GLN A 18 -37.09 46.41 -21.84
CA GLN A 18 -36.50 47.71 -22.14
C GLN A 18 -35.15 47.95 -21.41
N GLN A 19 -34.98 47.42 -20.20
CA GLN A 19 -33.70 47.43 -19.50
C GLN A 19 -32.69 46.47 -20.13
N LYS A 20 -33.14 45.32 -20.65
CA LYS A 20 -32.28 44.38 -21.39
C LYS A 20 -31.78 45.01 -22.70
N GLU A 21 -32.63 45.71 -23.44
CA GLU A 21 -32.22 46.44 -24.64
C GLU A 21 -31.22 47.56 -24.35
N ARG A 22 -31.43 48.32 -23.26
CA ARG A 22 -30.47 49.35 -22.82
C ARG A 22 -29.12 48.74 -22.43
N MET A 23 -29.11 47.62 -21.70
CA MET A 23 -27.86 46.91 -21.36
C MET A 23 -27.15 46.38 -22.62
N LEU A 24 -27.88 45.85 -23.59
CA LEU A 24 -27.33 45.38 -24.87
C LEU A 24 -26.73 46.52 -25.70
N LEU A 25 -27.37 47.69 -25.70
CA LEU A 25 -26.83 48.91 -26.32
C LEU A 25 -25.57 49.40 -25.60
N GLU A 26 -25.55 49.39 -24.27
CA GLU A 26 -24.39 49.79 -23.46
C GLU A 26 -23.19 48.85 -23.68
N ILE A 27 -23.44 47.53 -23.76
CA ILE A 27 -22.42 46.51 -24.05
C ILE A 27 -21.87 46.70 -25.48
N LYS A 28 -22.73 46.93 -26.47
CA LYS A 28 -22.30 47.23 -27.85
C LYS A 28 -21.52 48.54 -27.94
N LYS A 29 -21.89 49.56 -27.16
CA LYS A 29 -21.19 50.84 -27.10
C LYS A 29 -19.80 50.68 -26.48
N ARG A 30 -19.67 49.93 -25.38
CA ARG A 30 -18.37 49.59 -24.76
C ARG A 30 -17.49 48.74 -25.67
N SER A 31 -18.06 47.77 -26.39
CA SER A 31 -17.29 46.96 -27.35
C SER A 31 -16.76 47.77 -28.55
N ILE A 32 -17.39 48.91 -28.87
CA ILE A 32 -16.94 49.84 -29.92
C ILE A 32 -15.91 50.84 -29.35
N GLU A 33 -16.00 51.19 -28.06
CA GLU A 33 -15.10 52.13 -27.39
C GLU A 33 -13.76 51.48 -27.01
N ASP A 34 -13.75 50.19 -26.66
CA ASP A 34 -12.54 49.38 -26.43
C ASP A 34 -11.75 49.06 -27.73
N GLN A 35 -12.30 49.39 -28.91
CA GLN A 35 -11.65 49.20 -30.21
C GLN A 35 -11.00 50.47 -30.80
N LYS A 36 -10.93 51.59 -30.06
CA LYS A 36 -10.20 52.78 -30.51
C LYS A 36 -8.73 52.75 -30.03
N PRO A 37 -7.73 52.57 -30.91
CA PRO A 37 -6.34 52.78 -30.51
C PRO A 37 -6.08 54.28 -30.31
N ALA A 38 -5.70 54.67 -29.10
CA ALA A 38 -5.17 56.00 -28.84
C ALA A 38 -3.81 56.15 -29.54
N PHE A 39 -3.78 56.93 -30.62
CA PHE A 39 -2.54 57.42 -31.23
C PHE A 39 -1.85 58.39 -30.26
N SER A 40 -0.63 58.06 -29.84
CA SER A 40 0.34 59.06 -29.36
C SER A 40 1.69 58.86 -30.07
N HIS A 41 2.30 59.98 -30.44
CA HIS A 41 3.44 60.05 -31.34
C HIS A 41 4.78 59.75 -30.65
N LYS A 42 5.53 58.81 -31.26
CA LYS A 42 7.00 58.71 -31.42
C LYS A 42 7.94 58.92 -30.22
N ARG A 43 8.67 57.84 -29.88
CA ARG A 43 10.15 57.82 -29.98
C ARG A 43 10.63 56.58 -30.74
N ARG A 44 11.48 56.83 -31.75
CA ARG A 44 12.16 55.81 -32.56
C ARG A 44 13.24 55.12 -31.72
N ARG A 45 13.22 53.77 -31.65
CA ARG A 45 14.42 52.90 -31.68
C ARG A 45 14.02 51.41 -31.70
N GLY A 46 14.62 50.63 -32.61
CA GLY A 46 14.85 49.18 -32.46
C GLY A 46 13.79 48.22 -33.01
N GLY A 47 13.73 48.03 -34.33
CA GLY A 47 12.84 47.08 -35.01
C GLY A 47 13.14 45.58 -34.83
N TRP A 48 13.87 45.18 -33.79
CA TRP A 48 14.24 43.76 -33.55
C TRP A 48 13.62 43.16 -32.27
N VAL A 49 13.11 44.00 -31.35
CA VAL A 49 12.58 43.52 -30.06
C VAL A 49 11.14 42.99 -30.17
N LYS A 50 10.37 43.42 -31.18
CA LYS A 50 8.96 43.01 -31.34
C LYS A 50 8.76 41.53 -31.70
N TYR A 51 9.75 40.92 -32.36
CA TYR A 51 9.68 39.50 -32.73
C TYR A 51 10.17 38.57 -31.62
N LEU A 52 11.01 39.06 -30.70
CA LEU A 52 11.50 38.25 -29.58
C LEU A 52 10.40 38.04 -28.52
N THR A 53 9.62 39.07 -28.19
CA THR A 53 8.53 38.96 -27.21
C THR A 53 7.34 38.15 -27.73
N ALA A 54 7.03 38.23 -29.03
CA ALA A 54 5.95 37.44 -29.63
C ALA A 54 6.33 35.95 -29.74
N ALA A 55 7.57 35.63 -30.10
CA ALA A 55 8.06 34.25 -30.16
C ALA A 55 8.09 33.60 -28.76
N VAL A 56 8.52 34.33 -27.72
CA VAL A 56 8.50 33.83 -26.34
C VAL A 56 7.07 33.59 -25.84
N LEU A 57 6.12 34.46 -26.16
CA LEU A 57 4.72 34.27 -25.76
C LEU A 57 4.07 33.07 -26.48
N VAL A 58 4.41 32.85 -27.76
CA VAL A 58 3.95 31.68 -28.53
C VAL A 58 4.59 30.39 -28.02
N VAL A 59 5.86 30.39 -27.62
CA VAL A 59 6.52 29.23 -27.00
C VAL A 59 5.96 28.94 -25.61
N ILE A 60 5.69 29.97 -24.79
CA ILE A 60 5.08 29.78 -23.47
C ILE A 60 3.65 29.25 -23.64
N LEU A 61 2.85 29.84 -24.53
CA LEU A 61 1.48 29.36 -24.81
C LEU A 61 1.49 27.97 -25.43
N SER A 62 2.41 27.64 -26.33
CA SER A 62 2.48 26.31 -26.93
C SER A 62 2.89 25.24 -25.91
N VAL A 63 3.86 25.53 -25.04
CA VAL A 63 4.23 24.66 -23.90
C VAL A 63 3.04 24.50 -22.95
N PHE A 64 2.34 25.60 -22.61
CA PHE A 64 1.18 25.54 -21.72
C PHE A 64 0.00 24.74 -22.32
N THR A 65 -0.24 24.87 -23.63
CA THR A 65 -1.27 24.08 -24.33
C THR A 65 -0.86 22.62 -24.50
N LEU A 66 0.43 22.31 -24.68
CA LEU A 66 0.92 20.92 -24.71
C LEU A 66 0.80 20.27 -23.33
N SER A 67 1.04 21.03 -22.25
CA SER A 67 0.84 20.55 -20.87
C SER A 67 -0.62 20.23 -20.57
N TYR A 68 -1.55 21.09 -21.00
CA TYR A 68 -2.99 20.89 -20.76
C TYR A 68 -3.62 19.77 -21.60
N ILE A 69 -3.13 19.51 -22.82
CA ILE A 69 -3.64 18.42 -23.67
C ILE A 69 -3.17 17.04 -23.15
N ASN A 70 -2.06 16.97 -22.42
CA ASN A 70 -1.48 15.71 -21.94
C ASN A 70 -1.96 15.27 -20.54
N GLU A 71 -2.65 16.15 -19.78
CA GLU A 71 -3.08 15.83 -18.41
C GLU A 71 -4.17 14.73 -18.37
N GLU A 72 -5.06 14.68 -19.37
CA GLU A 72 -6.11 13.64 -19.41
C GLU A 72 -5.57 12.25 -19.79
N ASP A 73 -4.48 12.19 -20.58
CA ASP A 73 -3.90 10.93 -21.08
C ASP A 73 -2.85 10.31 -20.15
N THR A 74 -2.40 11.04 -19.12
CA THR A 74 -1.35 10.62 -18.15
C THR A 74 -1.84 10.65 -16.69
N ALA A 75 -3.13 10.44 -16.46
CA ALA A 75 -3.70 10.37 -15.13
C ALA A 75 -3.20 9.12 -14.37
N PHE A 76 -2.56 9.33 -13.22
CA PHE A 76 -2.20 8.30 -12.25
C PHE A 76 -2.77 8.65 -10.89
N ALA A 77 -3.47 7.71 -10.29
CA ALA A 77 -3.98 7.77 -8.93
C ALA A 77 -3.73 6.44 -8.22
N LEU A 78 -3.60 6.51 -6.91
CA LEU A 78 -3.36 5.35 -6.05
C LEU A 78 -4.51 5.25 -5.06
N TYR A 79 -5.06 4.06 -4.91
CA TYR A 79 -6.21 3.81 -4.04
C TYR A 79 -5.87 2.75 -3.01
N VAL A 80 -6.32 2.94 -1.78
CA VAL A 80 -6.25 1.93 -0.74
C VAL A 80 -7.21 0.80 -1.10
N TYR A 81 -6.68 -0.43 -1.17
CA TYR A 81 -7.44 -1.62 -1.49
C TYR A 81 -8.55 -1.86 -0.45
N ASN A 82 -9.67 -2.44 -0.87
CA ASN A 82 -10.93 -2.59 -0.11
C ASN A 82 -11.69 -1.31 0.28
N THR A 83 -11.02 -0.23 0.65
CA THR A 83 -11.72 1.02 1.04
C THR A 83 -12.01 1.93 -0.15
N GLY A 84 -11.23 1.83 -1.23
CA GLY A 84 -11.35 2.72 -2.39
C GLY A 84 -10.98 4.17 -2.06
N THR A 85 -10.25 4.40 -0.97
CA THR A 85 -9.81 5.73 -0.55
C THR A 85 -8.64 6.18 -1.42
N GLU A 86 -8.76 7.34 -2.05
CA GLU A 86 -7.68 7.91 -2.87
C GLU A 86 -6.54 8.45 -1.99
N LEU A 87 -5.30 8.09 -2.33
CA LEU A 87 -4.10 8.60 -1.69
C LEU A 87 -3.67 9.90 -2.38
N THR A 88 -3.66 10.99 -1.62
CA THR A 88 -3.33 12.33 -2.14
C THR A 88 -2.20 12.96 -1.34
N SER A 89 -1.84 14.20 -1.72
CA SER A 89 -0.79 14.97 -1.06
C SER A 89 -1.18 15.53 0.31
N SER A 90 -2.47 15.52 0.67
CA SER A 90 -2.89 15.82 2.06
C SER A 90 -2.56 14.67 3.01
N GLY A 91 -2.40 13.46 2.46
CA GLY A 91 -2.27 12.22 3.20
C GLY A 91 -3.57 11.75 3.84
N VAL A 92 -3.57 10.50 4.28
CA VAL A 92 -4.72 9.84 4.90
C VAL A 92 -4.25 8.80 5.92
N GLU A 93 -5.06 8.60 6.96
CA GLU A 93 -4.91 7.50 7.90
C GLU A 93 -5.52 6.23 7.29
N ILE A 94 -4.74 5.16 7.22
CA ILE A 94 -5.12 3.88 6.63
C ILE A 94 -5.75 3.02 7.72
N ALA A 95 -7.03 2.70 7.56
CA ALA A 95 -7.80 1.94 8.54
C ALA A 95 -7.84 0.42 8.26
N THR A 96 -6.99 -0.10 7.36
CA THR A 96 -7.02 -1.52 6.96
C THR A 96 -6.29 -2.45 7.94
N GLY A 97 -5.40 -1.90 8.77
CA GLY A 97 -4.78 -2.66 9.86
C GLY A 97 -4.08 -1.79 10.92
N ILE A 98 -3.78 -2.39 12.06
CA ILE A 98 -3.10 -1.76 13.22
C ILE A 98 -1.96 -2.67 13.66
N ILE A 99 -0.79 -2.07 13.92
CA ILE A 99 0.33 -2.72 14.61
C ILE A 99 0.23 -2.37 16.09
N ASN A 100 0.14 -3.35 16.98
CA ASN A 100 0.03 -3.07 18.41
C ASN A 100 1.39 -3.22 19.11
N ASP A 101 1.59 -2.49 20.20
CA ASP A 101 2.75 -2.64 21.08
C ASP A 101 2.86 -4.04 21.70
N ASN A 102 1.75 -4.79 21.79
CA ASN A 102 1.78 -6.19 22.24
C ASN A 102 2.22 -7.17 21.15
N HIS A 103 2.82 -6.66 20.07
CA HIS A 103 3.39 -7.42 18.95
C HIS A 103 2.34 -8.11 18.06
N SER A 104 1.04 -7.89 18.32
CA SER A 104 -0.02 -8.39 17.47
C SER A 104 -0.34 -7.43 16.33
N MET A 105 -0.53 -7.99 15.14
CA MET A 105 -1.03 -7.29 13.97
C MET A 105 -2.51 -7.65 13.76
N ARG A 106 -3.35 -6.66 13.49
CA ARG A 106 -4.74 -6.91 13.05
C ARG A 106 -4.95 -6.32 11.67
N GLY A 107 -5.61 -7.08 10.80
CA GLY A 107 -5.93 -6.66 9.43
C GLY A 107 -4.73 -6.70 8.47
N GLU A 108 -4.99 -6.35 7.21
CA GLU A 108 -3.96 -6.20 6.18
C GLU A 108 -3.44 -4.76 6.23
N LEU A 109 -2.16 -4.57 6.55
CA LEU A 109 -1.64 -3.26 6.98
C LEU A 109 -1.79 -2.16 5.93
N VAL A 110 -1.23 -2.32 4.72
CA VAL A 110 -1.48 -1.39 3.61
C VAL A 110 -1.38 -2.15 2.29
N GLN A 111 -2.51 -2.24 1.61
CA GLN A 111 -2.59 -2.68 0.22
C GLN A 111 -3.12 -1.55 -0.64
N PHE A 112 -2.60 -1.43 -1.86
CA PHE A 112 -3.06 -0.41 -2.79
C PHE A 112 -3.08 -0.92 -4.22
N ASN A 113 -3.98 -0.33 -5.01
CA ASN A 113 -4.12 -0.56 -6.42
C ASN A 113 -4.00 0.77 -7.19
N VAL A 114 -3.55 0.67 -8.43
CA VAL A 114 -3.41 1.82 -9.32
C VAL A 114 -4.71 2.05 -10.07
N LYS A 115 -5.04 3.32 -10.31
CA LYS A 115 -6.06 3.73 -11.27
C LYS A 115 -5.47 4.77 -12.19
N GLY A 116 -5.78 4.66 -13.47
CA GLY A 116 -5.23 5.54 -14.49
C GLY A 116 -5.48 4.97 -15.86
N ASN A 117 -5.03 5.71 -16.87
CA ASN A 117 -5.13 5.31 -18.26
C ASN A 117 -3.73 5.25 -18.88
N ASN A 118 -3.58 4.44 -19.92
CA ASN A 118 -2.38 4.41 -20.75
C ASN A 118 -1.07 4.14 -20.00
N ILE A 119 -1.11 3.45 -18.85
CA ILE A 119 0.09 3.07 -18.11
C ILE A 119 0.67 1.81 -18.79
N ASN A 120 1.92 1.89 -19.22
CA ASN A 120 2.63 0.74 -19.80
C ASN A 120 3.35 -0.05 -18.70
N SER A 121 4.06 0.63 -17.82
CA SER A 121 4.71 -0.03 -16.70
C SER A 121 4.94 0.90 -15.53
N ILE A 122 5.05 0.31 -14.34
CA ILE A 122 5.48 1.02 -13.15
C ILE A 122 6.59 0.20 -12.50
N ARG A 123 7.75 0.85 -12.30
CA ARG A 123 8.80 0.30 -11.44
C ARG A 123 8.59 0.80 -10.03
N PHE A 124 8.36 -0.13 -9.11
CA PHE A 124 8.22 0.14 -7.68
C PHE A 124 9.57 -0.08 -7.01
N SER A 125 9.99 0.85 -6.16
CA SER A 125 11.21 0.74 -5.35
C SER A 125 10.91 1.18 -3.92
N ILE A 126 11.25 0.37 -2.92
CA ILE A 126 10.99 0.67 -1.51
C ILE A 126 12.29 0.92 -0.74
N GLN A 127 12.25 1.89 0.16
CA GLN A 127 13.44 2.32 0.89
C GLN A 127 13.75 1.36 2.05
N ASN A 128 12.84 1.22 3.01
CA ASN A 128 13.15 0.61 4.30
C ASN A 128 12.60 -0.82 4.41
N GLN A 129 11.32 -1.04 4.13
CA GLN A 129 10.66 -2.34 4.30
C GLN A 129 10.63 -3.15 2.99
N TYR A 130 9.66 -4.05 2.82
CA TYR A 130 9.51 -4.87 1.63
C TYR A 130 8.15 -4.64 0.96
N MET A 131 8.01 -5.11 -0.27
CA MET A 131 6.75 -5.11 -1.00
C MET A 131 6.45 -6.50 -1.56
N ASP A 132 5.16 -6.82 -1.61
CA ASP A 132 4.63 -7.94 -2.37
C ASP A 132 3.75 -7.40 -3.50
N PHE A 133 3.60 -8.19 -4.57
CA PHE A 133 2.70 -7.90 -5.68
C PHE A 133 1.88 -9.13 -6.01
N THR A 134 0.58 -8.93 -6.14
CA THR A 134 -0.38 -9.97 -6.49
C THR A 134 -1.21 -9.54 -7.69
N ASP A 135 -1.19 -10.36 -8.74
CA ASP A 135 -2.11 -10.26 -9.86
C ASP A 135 -3.26 -11.25 -9.67
N TRP A 136 -4.42 -10.75 -9.24
CA TRP A 136 -5.64 -11.55 -9.07
C TRP A 136 -6.27 -12.02 -10.38
N THR A 137 -5.79 -11.54 -11.53
CA THR A 137 -6.17 -12.09 -12.85
C THR A 137 -5.34 -13.32 -13.23
N GLU A 138 -4.27 -13.61 -12.48
CA GLU A 138 -3.32 -14.71 -12.71
C GLU A 138 -2.63 -14.67 -14.07
N THR A 139 -2.60 -13.50 -14.71
CA THR A 139 -1.97 -13.32 -16.03
C THR A 139 -0.50 -12.93 -15.95
N ARG A 140 -0.02 -12.49 -14.78
CA ARG A 140 1.35 -12.04 -14.52
C ARG A 140 1.94 -12.78 -13.32
N SER A 141 3.27 -12.79 -13.25
CA SER A 141 3.98 -13.31 -12.08
C SER A 141 3.73 -12.45 -10.85
N ASN A 142 3.53 -13.11 -9.71
CA ASN A 142 3.51 -12.46 -8.41
C ASN A 142 4.95 -12.20 -7.92
N TYR A 143 5.12 -11.19 -7.08
CA TYR A 143 6.39 -10.89 -6.42
C TYR A 143 6.20 -10.95 -4.91
N SER A 144 7.23 -11.40 -4.16
CA SER A 144 7.17 -11.39 -2.70
C SER A 144 8.47 -10.98 -2.04
N MET A 145 8.35 -10.20 -0.97
CA MET A 145 9.44 -9.67 -0.18
C MET A 145 10.50 -8.93 -1.00
N GLU A 146 10.06 -8.19 -2.02
CA GLU A 146 10.96 -7.53 -2.96
C GLU A 146 11.26 -6.09 -2.55
N LYS A 147 12.47 -5.64 -2.92
CA LYS A 147 12.87 -4.23 -2.79
C LYS A 147 12.55 -3.41 -4.02
N GLN A 148 12.56 -4.05 -5.18
CA GLN A 148 12.23 -3.42 -6.44
C GLN A 148 11.67 -4.47 -7.39
N PHE A 149 10.59 -4.11 -8.08
CA PHE A 149 10.06 -4.88 -9.19
C PHE A 149 9.39 -3.96 -10.20
N THR A 150 9.15 -4.46 -11.41
CA THR A 150 8.42 -3.71 -12.44
C THR A 150 7.16 -4.48 -12.80
N VAL A 151 6.02 -3.81 -12.67
CA VAL A 151 4.73 -4.34 -13.12
C VAL A 151 4.46 -3.79 -14.51
N VAL A 152 4.21 -4.69 -15.46
CA VAL A 152 3.75 -4.31 -16.81
C VAL A 152 2.23 -4.16 -16.75
N TYR A 153 1.80 -2.93 -16.94
CA TYR A 153 0.39 -2.57 -17.09
C TYR A 153 0.01 -2.69 -18.57
N GLY A 154 -1.19 -3.23 -18.82
CA GLY A 154 -1.70 -3.41 -20.18
C GLY A 154 -2.59 -2.26 -20.64
N SER A 155 -3.10 -2.37 -21.86
CA SER A 155 -4.14 -1.49 -22.40
C SER A 155 -5.49 -1.61 -21.67
N HIS A 156 -5.71 -2.67 -20.88
CA HIS A 156 -6.95 -2.92 -20.16
C HIS A 156 -6.91 -2.29 -18.76
N ALA A 157 -7.22 -1.00 -18.68
CA ALA A 157 -7.29 -0.28 -17.39
C ALA A 157 -8.29 -0.89 -16.38
N SER A 158 -9.26 -1.67 -16.86
CA SER A 158 -10.20 -2.44 -16.02
C SER A 158 -9.53 -3.51 -15.17
N GLU A 159 -8.34 -4.00 -15.56
CA GLU A 159 -7.58 -5.00 -14.78
C GLU A 159 -6.86 -4.36 -13.59
N TYR A 160 -6.65 -3.04 -13.59
CA TYR A 160 -5.72 -2.41 -12.65
C TYR A 160 -6.17 -2.53 -11.19
N SER A 161 -7.48 -2.66 -10.93
CA SER A 161 -8.01 -2.94 -9.59
C SER A 161 -7.67 -4.34 -9.07
N SER A 162 -7.34 -5.26 -9.97
CA SER A 162 -6.91 -6.63 -9.66
C SER A 162 -5.38 -6.76 -9.54
N LEU A 163 -4.64 -5.67 -9.78
CA LEU A 163 -3.19 -5.61 -9.64
C LEU A 163 -2.85 -4.89 -8.33
N VAL A 164 -2.54 -5.67 -7.30
CA VAL A 164 -2.41 -5.17 -5.92
C VAL A 164 -0.96 -5.20 -5.49
N VAL A 165 -0.49 -4.09 -4.93
CA VAL A 165 0.80 -4.00 -4.26
C VAL A 165 0.55 -3.92 -2.76
N ASN A 166 1.25 -4.77 -2.01
CA ASN A 166 1.19 -4.82 -0.56
C ASN A 166 2.49 -4.25 0.03
N TRP A 167 2.36 -3.38 1.02
CA TRP A 167 3.48 -2.97 1.85
C TRP A 167 3.66 -3.95 3.00
N ASN A 168 4.89 -4.43 3.16
CA ASN A 168 5.24 -5.47 4.11
C ASN A 168 6.27 -4.96 5.14
N PRO A 169 5.83 -4.49 6.33
CA PRO A 169 6.70 -3.94 7.36
C PRO A 169 7.41 -5.02 8.20
N LYS A 170 7.97 -6.02 7.53
CA LYS A 170 8.64 -7.16 8.15
C LYS A 170 9.72 -6.75 9.16
N LEU A 171 10.53 -5.73 8.84
CA LEU A 171 11.61 -5.31 9.73
C LEU A 171 11.05 -4.63 10.98
N THR A 172 9.96 -3.88 10.86
CA THR A 172 9.24 -3.29 12.00
C THR A 172 8.71 -4.38 12.92
N ILE A 173 8.00 -5.36 12.35
CA ILE A 173 7.40 -6.47 13.12
C ILE A 173 8.51 -7.28 13.82
N GLN A 174 9.57 -7.64 13.10
CA GLN A 174 10.72 -8.33 13.69
C GLN A 174 11.37 -7.51 14.82
N ALA A 175 11.51 -6.19 14.64
CA ALA A 175 12.10 -5.34 15.65
C ALA A 175 11.26 -5.28 16.92
N LEU A 176 9.93 -5.20 16.83
CA LEU A 176 9.02 -5.27 17.97
C LEU A 176 9.13 -6.65 18.65
N ASN A 177 8.97 -7.73 17.89
CA ASN A 177 8.97 -9.10 18.42
C ASN A 177 10.30 -9.49 19.09
N SER A 178 11.41 -8.85 18.72
CA SER A 178 12.73 -9.16 19.28
C SER A 178 12.87 -8.83 20.78
N HIS A 179 12.06 -7.91 21.32
CA HIS A 179 12.15 -7.43 22.71
C HIS A 179 10.75 -7.18 23.31
N PRO A 180 10.36 -7.86 24.41
CA PRO A 180 9.02 -7.78 24.99
C PRO A 180 8.60 -6.38 25.48
N ASP A 181 9.57 -5.51 25.79
CA ASP A 181 9.32 -4.17 26.31
C ASP A 181 9.40 -3.06 25.23
N ARG A 182 9.61 -3.45 23.97
CA ARG A 182 9.84 -2.48 22.89
C ARG A 182 8.52 -2.02 22.29
N THR A 183 8.25 -0.73 22.40
CA THR A 183 7.07 -0.08 21.81
C THR A 183 7.38 0.49 20.44
N ILE A 184 6.34 0.80 19.66
CA ILE A 184 6.48 1.48 18.36
C ILE A 184 7.23 2.80 18.53
N ALA A 185 6.89 3.60 19.54
CA ALA A 185 7.53 4.89 19.80
C ALA A 185 9.06 4.78 20.01
N SER A 186 9.53 3.64 20.54
CA SER A 186 10.95 3.38 20.77
C SER A 186 11.73 2.95 19.52
N LEU A 187 11.05 2.67 18.41
CA LEU A 187 11.68 2.26 17.17
C LEU A 187 12.40 3.41 16.47
N ASN A 188 13.55 3.08 15.88
CA ASN A 188 14.27 3.97 14.97
C ASN A 188 13.35 4.43 13.83
N GLU A 189 13.59 5.64 13.33
CA GLU A 189 12.77 6.26 12.28
C GLU A 189 12.66 5.38 11.02
N GLN A 190 13.74 4.70 10.63
CA GLN A 190 13.75 3.79 9.47
C GLN A 190 12.82 2.58 9.61
N LEU A 191 12.46 2.20 10.84
CA LEU A 191 11.51 1.12 11.11
C LEU A 191 10.08 1.64 11.26
N ARG A 192 9.89 2.95 11.42
CA ARG A 192 8.57 3.59 11.51
C ARG A 192 8.14 4.29 10.24
N THR A 193 9.06 4.57 9.35
CA THR A 193 8.79 5.31 8.11
C THR A 193 9.22 4.49 6.92
N ASP A 194 8.54 4.70 5.80
CA ASP A 194 8.94 4.12 4.54
C ASP A 194 8.59 5.02 3.36
N ARG A 195 9.25 4.75 2.24
CA ARG A 195 9.00 5.43 0.98
C ARG A 195 8.99 4.42 -0.14
N ILE A 196 7.87 4.38 -0.87
CA ILE A 196 7.76 3.65 -2.13
C ILE A 196 7.82 4.68 -3.27
N VAL A 197 8.85 4.59 -4.10
CA VAL A 197 8.99 5.38 -5.33
C VAL A 197 8.41 4.58 -6.49
N MET A 198 7.57 5.23 -7.27
CA MET A 198 6.90 4.70 -8.45
C MET A 198 7.38 5.47 -9.68
N GLU A 199 8.16 4.82 -10.53
CA GLU A 199 8.54 5.36 -11.84
C GLU A 199 7.60 4.82 -12.90
N ILE A 200 6.68 5.68 -13.34
CA ILE A 200 5.58 5.37 -14.25
C ILE A 200 6.04 5.67 -15.67
N THR A 201 5.90 4.70 -16.56
CA THR A 201 6.06 4.87 -18.01
C THR A 201 4.70 4.71 -18.67
N TYR A 202 4.24 5.75 -19.37
CA TYR A 202 3.00 5.71 -20.14
C TYR A 202 3.23 5.10 -21.53
N SER A 203 2.16 4.68 -22.19
CA SER A 203 2.19 4.09 -23.54
C SER A 203 2.76 5.04 -24.60
N THR A 204 2.62 6.35 -24.38
CA THR A 204 3.20 7.42 -25.21
C THR A 204 4.73 7.54 -25.07
N GLY A 205 5.32 6.89 -24.07
CA GLY A 205 6.74 7.01 -23.71
C GLY A 205 7.03 8.13 -22.70
N THR A 206 6.04 8.97 -22.37
CA THR A 206 6.16 9.95 -21.28
C THR A 206 6.37 9.25 -19.95
N LYS A 207 7.12 9.88 -19.04
CA LYS A 207 7.40 9.35 -17.71
C LYS A 207 6.93 10.30 -16.62
N ALA A 208 6.49 9.73 -15.51
CA ALA A 208 6.21 10.46 -14.27
C ALA A 208 6.81 9.69 -13.09
N THR A 209 7.14 10.40 -12.01
CA THR A 209 7.61 9.77 -10.78
C THR A 209 6.79 10.26 -9.60
N LYS A 210 6.25 9.31 -8.84
CA LYS A 210 5.50 9.57 -7.62
C LYS A 210 6.20 8.90 -6.44
N ALA A 211 5.97 9.41 -5.24
CA ALA A 211 6.37 8.78 -4.00
C ALA A 211 5.16 8.63 -3.08
N LEU A 212 5.02 7.43 -2.52
CA LEU A 212 4.14 7.14 -1.40
C LEU A 212 5.00 7.13 -0.13
N ASP A 213 4.85 8.16 0.68
CA ASP A 213 5.46 8.26 2.00
C ASP A 213 4.53 7.62 3.04
N MET A 214 5.04 6.71 3.85
CA MET A 214 4.29 6.00 4.88
C MET A 214 4.95 6.19 6.25
N ALA A 215 4.12 6.32 7.29
CA ALA A 215 4.58 6.41 8.67
C ALA A 215 3.65 5.63 9.59
N ILE A 216 4.24 4.82 10.47
CA ILE A 216 3.57 4.17 11.59
C ILE A 216 3.56 5.16 12.75
N GLN A 217 2.37 5.54 13.18
CA GLN A 217 2.13 6.40 14.33
C GLN A 217 2.37 5.63 15.63
N GLU A 218 2.55 6.35 16.75
CA GLU A 218 2.85 5.73 18.05
C GLU A 218 1.72 4.81 18.55
N ASP A 219 0.48 5.06 18.12
CA ASP A 219 -0.68 4.24 18.42
C ASP A 219 -0.87 3.07 17.43
N GLY A 220 0.10 2.83 16.55
CA GLY A 220 0.08 1.69 15.63
C GLY A 220 -0.65 1.92 14.31
N LYS A 221 -1.27 3.08 14.15
CA LYS A 221 -1.96 3.46 12.93
C LYS A 221 -0.97 3.86 11.84
N ILE A 222 -1.40 3.76 10.60
CA ILE A 222 -0.54 4.07 9.46
C ILE A 222 -1.06 5.33 8.76
N PHE A 223 -0.18 6.30 8.56
CA PHE A 223 -0.46 7.48 7.76
C PHE A 223 0.30 7.38 6.44
N ALA A 224 -0.38 7.63 5.33
CA ALA A 224 0.21 7.55 4.00
C ALA A 224 -0.08 8.81 3.17
N LYS A 225 0.90 9.26 2.39
CA LYS A 225 0.81 10.46 1.55
C LYS A 225 1.43 10.23 0.18
N LEU A 226 0.69 10.55 -0.87
CA LEU A 226 1.15 10.48 -2.26
C LEU A 226 1.58 11.86 -2.75
N ARG A 227 2.73 11.95 -3.42
CA ARG A 227 3.19 13.20 -4.04
C ARG A 227 4.04 12.98 -5.26
N ASP A 228 4.23 14.03 -6.04
CA ASP A 228 5.27 14.08 -7.06
C ASP A 228 6.65 13.92 -6.44
N TYR A 229 7.53 13.24 -7.17
CA TYR A 229 8.88 12.94 -6.73
C TYR A 229 9.89 13.18 -7.84
N VAL A 230 11.09 13.60 -7.46
CA VAL A 230 12.25 13.67 -8.35
C VAL A 230 13.33 12.80 -7.74
N VAL A 231 13.73 11.76 -8.47
CA VAL A 231 14.82 10.87 -8.05
C VAL A 231 16.14 11.64 -8.10
N THR A 232 16.90 11.53 -7.03
CA THR A 232 18.22 12.16 -6.87
C THR A 232 19.29 11.10 -6.63
N GLU A 233 20.56 11.50 -6.65
CA GLU A 233 21.68 10.61 -6.33
C GLU A 233 21.61 10.02 -4.90
N LYS A 234 20.83 10.62 -4.00
CA LYS A 234 20.64 10.10 -2.63
C LYS A 234 19.69 8.91 -2.58
N ASP A 235 18.88 8.71 -3.62
CA ASP A 235 17.88 7.65 -3.71
C ASP A 235 18.52 6.34 -4.21
N GLN A 236 19.56 5.88 -3.51
CA GLN A 236 20.32 4.68 -3.89
C GLN A 236 19.44 3.43 -3.94
N PHE A 237 18.36 3.35 -3.15
CA PHE A 237 17.39 2.26 -3.21
C PHE A 237 16.59 2.22 -4.54
N VAL A 238 16.49 3.33 -5.25
CA VAL A 238 15.90 3.41 -6.59
C VAL A 238 16.94 3.10 -7.67
N LEU A 239 18.15 3.64 -7.52
CA LEU A 239 19.23 3.55 -8.50
C LEU A 239 19.95 2.19 -8.48
N ASN A 240 20.04 1.54 -7.32
CA ASN A 240 20.79 0.32 -7.06
C ASN A 240 19.95 -0.70 -6.27
N PRO A 241 19.13 -1.53 -6.95
CA PRO A 241 18.18 -2.45 -6.32
C PRO A 241 18.79 -3.61 -5.52
N GLN A 242 20.12 -3.76 -5.53
CA GLN A 242 20.84 -4.87 -4.89
C GLN A 242 21.14 -4.64 -3.39
N VAL A 243 20.75 -3.50 -2.83
CA VAL A 243 20.92 -3.26 -1.40
C VAL A 243 19.83 -4.02 -0.65
N LYS A 244 20.12 -5.27 -0.27
CA LYS A 244 19.43 -5.91 0.86
C LYS A 244 19.48 -4.91 2.01
N PRO A 245 18.37 -4.65 2.71
CA PRO A 245 18.40 -3.73 3.83
C PRO A 245 19.47 -4.23 4.79
N THR A 246 20.26 -3.30 5.34
CA THR A 246 21.16 -3.63 6.43
C THR A 246 20.28 -4.23 7.52
N GLU A 247 20.33 -5.56 7.71
CA GLU A 247 19.73 -6.18 8.89
C GLU A 247 20.20 -5.32 10.05
N PRO A 248 19.30 -4.85 10.94
CA PRO A 248 19.72 -4.14 12.13
C PRO A 248 20.82 -4.98 12.76
N ALA A 249 22.00 -4.36 12.98
CA ALA A 249 23.19 -5.07 13.39
C ALA A 249 22.81 -6.10 14.45
N LYS A 250 23.04 -7.39 14.15
CA LYS A 250 22.85 -8.46 15.13
C LYS A 250 23.73 -8.10 16.32
N LEU A 251 23.13 -7.50 17.35
CA LEU A 251 23.71 -7.57 18.69
C LEU A 251 23.83 -9.07 18.98
N PRO A 252 24.95 -9.53 19.56
CA PRO A 252 25.19 -10.95 19.77
C PRO A 252 23.95 -11.54 20.42
N ASP A 253 23.26 -12.40 19.67
CA ASP A 253 22.13 -13.13 20.17
C ASP A 253 22.71 -14.23 21.04
N ASN A 254 22.60 -14.04 22.35
CA ASN A 254 23.04 -15.04 23.32
C ASN A 254 22.06 -16.24 23.34
N ARG A 255 21.03 -16.24 22.49
CA ARG A 255 20.10 -17.35 22.32
C ARG A 255 20.74 -18.40 21.41
N TYR A 256 20.84 -19.60 21.95
CA TYR A 256 21.27 -20.78 21.22
C TYR A 256 20.27 -21.07 20.09
N GLU A 257 20.63 -20.77 18.86
CA GLU A 257 20.00 -21.35 17.67
C GLU A 257 20.59 -22.75 17.45
N PRO A 258 19.84 -23.84 17.71
CA PRO A 258 20.29 -25.14 17.26
C PRO A 258 20.32 -25.14 15.72
N SER A 259 21.39 -25.75 15.19
CA SER A 259 21.53 -26.16 13.79
C SER A 259 20.21 -26.71 13.24
N ASN A 260 19.96 -26.49 11.93
CA ASN A 260 18.82 -26.98 11.13
C ASN A 260 18.57 -28.52 11.16
N ASP A 261 19.25 -29.25 12.05
CA ASP A 261 18.92 -30.62 12.40
C ASP A 261 17.63 -30.64 13.20
N HIS A 262 16.68 -31.47 12.76
CA HIS A 262 15.43 -31.83 13.44
C HIS A 262 15.44 -31.49 14.92
N ALA A 263 14.66 -30.48 15.33
CA ALA A 263 14.62 -30.06 16.73
C ALA A 263 14.27 -31.28 17.59
N LYS A 264 15.25 -31.73 18.38
CA LYS A 264 15.07 -32.87 19.28
C LYS A 264 14.36 -32.36 20.53
N TYR A 265 13.02 -32.39 20.49
CA TYR A 265 12.21 -32.11 21.67
C TYR A 265 12.44 -33.20 22.73
N SER A 266 12.52 -32.80 23.98
CA SER A 266 12.55 -33.75 25.09
C SER A 266 11.20 -34.45 25.22
N LYS A 267 11.20 -35.66 25.81
CA LYS A 267 9.97 -36.41 26.07
C LYS A 267 8.95 -35.60 26.89
N ILE A 268 9.42 -34.78 27.83
CA ILE A 268 8.58 -33.93 28.68
C ILE A 268 7.82 -32.89 27.84
N GLU A 269 8.49 -32.31 26.85
CA GLU A 269 7.91 -31.31 25.96
C GLU A 269 6.88 -31.93 25.01
N ILE A 270 7.19 -33.12 24.48
CA ILE A 270 6.27 -33.89 23.65
C ILE A 270 5.03 -34.27 24.47
N ASP A 271 5.19 -34.76 25.70
CA ASP A 271 4.08 -35.15 26.57
C ASP A 271 3.20 -33.93 26.95
N ALA A 272 3.81 -32.76 27.18
CA ALA A 272 3.08 -31.53 27.47
C ALA A 272 2.26 -31.04 26.26
N ALA A 273 2.86 -31.04 25.06
CA ALA A 273 2.16 -30.67 23.84
C ALA A 273 1.07 -31.69 23.48
N ALA A 274 1.30 -32.99 23.71
CA ALA A 274 0.30 -34.03 23.50
C ALA A 274 -0.92 -33.84 24.42
N LYS A 275 -0.70 -33.46 25.68
CA LYS A 275 -1.78 -33.14 26.61
C LYS A 275 -2.62 -31.97 26.11
N LEU A 276 -1.98 -30.92 25.61
CA LEU A 276 -2.67 -29.77 25.02
C LEU A 276 -3.49 -30.18 23.78
N ALA A 277 -2.96 -31.05 22.92
CA ALA A 277 -3.70 -31.59 21.79
C ALA A 277 -4.96 -32.36 22.25
N GLN A 278 -4.86 -33.17 23.31
CA GLN A 278 -6.01 -33.88 23.88
C GLN A 278 -7.05 -32.91 24.43
N GLU A 279 -6.62 -31.88 25.17
CA GLU A 279 -7.50 -30.84 25.71
C GLU A 279 -8.19 -30.03 24.60
N TYR A 280 -7.49 -29.78 23.49
CA TYR A 280 -8.06 -29.16 22.30
C TYR A 280 -9.19 -30.02 21.72
N TYR A 281 -8.95 -31.31 21.51
CA TYR A 281 -9.94 -32.21 20.90
C TYR A 281 -11.10 -32.59 21.84
N ALA A 282 -10.90 -32.55 23.16
CA ALA A 282 -11.96 -32.81 24.14
C ALA A 282 -13.11 -31.78 24.11
N LYS A 283 -12.93 -30.66 23.41
CA LYS A 283 -13.95 -29.61 23.23
C LYS A 283 -14.96 -29.93 22.12
N PHE A 284 -14.68 -30.90 21.26
CA PHE A 284 -15.54 -31.25 20.12
C PHE A 284 -16.54 -32.37 20.47
N PRO A 285 -17.64 -32.52 19.72
CA PRO A 285 -18.67 -33.52 19.98
C PRO A 285 -18.15 -34.96 19.77
N GLU A 286 -18.91 -35.96 20.26
CA GLU A 286 -18.49 -37.37 20.27
C GLU A 286 -18.14 -37.96 18.88
N ASP A 287 -18.63 -37.35 17.80
CA ASP A 287 -18.33 -37.74 16.42
C ASP A 287 -16.92 -37.37 15.96
N ARG A 288 -16.27 -36.38 16.61
CA ARG A 288 -14.86 -35.99 16.43
C ARG A 288 -13.96 -36.51 17.57
N GLN A 289 -14.42 -37.53 18.30
CA GLN A 289 -13.63 -38.15 19.36
C GLN A 289 -12.31 -38.70 18.80
N ILE A 290 -11.19 -38.21 19.34
CA ILE A 290 -9.86 -38.73 19.01
C ILE A 290 -9.58 -40.00 19.83
N VAL A 291 -9.21 -41.08 19.14
CA VAL A 291 -8.88 -42.38 19.74
C VAL A 291 -7.38 -42.61 19.86
N LYS A 292 -6.57 -41.85 19.13
CA LYS A 292 -5.10 -41.95 19.17
C LYS A 292 -4.47 -40.62 18.78
N ILE A 293 -3.45 -40.21 19.52
CA ILE A 293 -2.55 -39.10 19.15
C ILE A 293 -1.13 -39.66 19.08
N SER A 294 -0.46 -39.46 17.95
CA SER A 294 0.91 -39.95 17.72
C SER A 294 1.82 -38.77 17.38
N TYR A 295 2.98 -38.68 18.03
CA TYR A 295 3.98 -37.65 17.71
C TYR A 295 4.57 -37.90 16.31
N THR A 296 4.77 -36.82 15.55
CA THR A 296 5.27 -36.86 14.17
C THR A 296 6.60 -36.11 14.07
N GLU A 297 7.68 -36.82 13.73
CA GLU A 297 9.04 -36.24 13.68
C GLU A 297 9.32 -35.39 12.43
N ASN A 298 8.53 -35.53 11.37
CA ASN A 298 8.79 -34.93 10.05
C ASN A 298 7.89 -33.72 9.76
N VAL A 299 8.22 -32.58 10.37
CA VAL A 299 7.54 -31.28 10.16
C VAL A 299 7.70 -30.77 8.72
N GLN A 300 8.76 -31.16 7.99
CA GLN A 300 9.09 -30.66 6.65
C GLN A 300 8.04 -30.99 5.56
N LEU A 301 7.37 -32.14 5.66
CA LEU A 301 6.32 -32.55 4.71
C LEU A 301 5.01 -31.76 4.89
N LEU A 302 4.89 -31.01 5.99
CA LEU A 302 3.72 -30.22 6.35
C LEU A 302 4.01 -28.70 6.31
N SER A 303 5.14 -28.31 5.70
CA SER A 303 5.62 -26.92 5.64
C SER A 303 4.63 -25.95 5.01
N SER A 304 3.75 -26.40 4.12
CA SER A 304 2.68 -25.58 3.54
C SER A 304 1.61 -25.12 4.54
N TYR A 305 1.55 -25.74 5.73
CA TYR A 305 0.56 -25.45 6.78
C TYR A 305 1.15 -24.68 7.97
N ILE A 306 2.45 -24.40 7.94
CA ILE A 306 3.17 -23.68 8.99
C ILE A 306 3.16 -22.20 8.63
N GLN A 307 2.61 -21.36 9.51
CA GLN A 307 2.71 -19.92 9.35
C GLN A 307 4.19 -19.48 9.40
N ASP A 308 4.61 -18.59 8.50
CA ASP A 308 5.99 -18.09 8.36
C ASP A 308 6.59 -17.48 9.65
N GLU A 309 5.74 -17.25 10.63
CA GLU A 309 6.00 -16.72 11.97
C GLU A 309 6.76 -17.71 12.87
N TYR A 310 6.57 -19.02 12.68
CA TYR A 310 7.19 -20.07 13.49
C TYR A 310 8.29 -20.81 12.73
N LYS A 311 9.45 -20.95 13.37
CA LYS A 311 10.54 -21.80 12.89
C LYS A 311 10.18 -23.27 13.11
N ALA A 312 10.71 -24.16 12.27
CA ALA A 312 10.47 -25.60 12.40
C ALA A 312 10.82 -26.17 13.80
N TRP A 313 11.79 -25.57 14.51
CA TRP A 313 12.17 -25.96 15.87
C TRP A 313 11.25 -25.45 16.98
N GLN A 314 10.29 -24.59 16.64
CA GLN A 314 9.29 -24.06 17.56
C GLN A 314 7.99 -24.87 17.53
N ILE A 315 7.88 -25.86 16.64
CA ILE A 315 6.63 -26.57 16.32
C ILE A 315 6.76 -28.06 16.60
N ILE A 316 5.86 -28.58 17.44
CA ILE A 316 5.61 -30.01 17.63
C ILE A 316 4.34 -30.37 16.88
N THR A 317 4.39 -31.43 16.08
CA THR A 317 3.25 -31.94 15.32
C THR A 317 2.80 -33.30 15.83
N PHE A 318 1.49 -33.52 15.76
CA PHE A 318 0.89 -34.81 16.07
C PHE A 318 -0.12 -35.23 15.01
N ASP A 319 -0.18 -36.54 14.79
CA ASP A 319 -1.25 -37.21 14.06
C ASP A 319 -2.35 -37.61 15.04
N ALA A 320 -3.49 -36.94 14.92
CA ALA A 320 -4.69 -37.18 15.71
C ALA A 320 -5.69 -38.00 14.89
N TYR A 321 -6.04 -39.19 15.37
CA TYR A 321 -6.94 -40.10 14.69
C TYR A 321 -8.33 -40.04 15.29
N GLU A 322 -9.29 -39.58 14.49
CA GLU A 322 -10.71 -39.61 14.84
C GLU A 322 -11.24 -41.04 14.82
N LYS A 323 -12.15 -41.36 15.75
CA LYS A 323 -12.79 -42.68 15.89
C LYS A 323 -13.45 -43.17 14.61
N SER A 324 -14.04 -42.25 13.84
CA SER A 324 -14.74 -42.52 12.58
C SER A 324 -13.79 -42.86 11.42
N MET A 325 -12.51 -42.45 11.50
CA MET A 325 -11.54 -42.56 10.41
C MET A 325 -10.32 -43.42 10.76
N TYR A 326 -10.18 -43.86 12.02
CA TYR A 326 -9.09 -44.70 12.46
C TYR A 326 -9.12 -46.10 11.80
N PRO A 327 -7.96 -46.65 11.37
CA PRO A 327 -6.61 -46.08 11.36
C PRO A 327 -6.23 -45.38 10.05
N ASN A 328 -7.18 -45.15 9.15
CA ASN A 328 -6.93 -44.87 7.75
C ASN A 328 -6.54 -43.41 7.46
N THR A 329 -7.04 -42.46 8.27
CA THR A 329 -6.79 -41.03 8.06
C THR A 329 -6.53 -40.36 9.39
N ALA A 330 -5.42 -39.61 9.45
CA ALA A 330 -5.07 -38.78 10.59
C ALA A 330 -5.32 -37.31 10.24
N ARG A 331 -5.70 -36.54 11.26
CA ARG A 331 -5.57 -35.08 11.23
C ARG A 331 -4.20 -34.70 11.77
N HIS A 332 -3.58 -33.70 11.16
CA HIS A 332 -2.36 -33.09 11.66
C HIS A 332 -2.71 -31.90 12.54
N ILE A 333 -2.27 -31.93 13.80
CA ILE A 333 -2.36 -30.80 14.72
C ILE A 333 -0.97 -30.21 14.95
N PHE A 334 -0.89 -28.89 14.87
CA PHE A 334 0.35 -28.12 14.96
C PHE A 334 0.34 -27.32 16.25
N ILE A 335 1.35 -27.54 17.08
CA ILE A 335 1.50 -26.90 18.39
C ILE A 335 2.82 -26.15 18.41
N ALA A 336 2.78 -24.86 18.71
CA ALA A 336 3.96 -24.02 18.73
C ALA A 336 4.17 -23.34 20.07
N ARG A 337 5.43 -23.00 20.34
CA ARG A 337 5.83 -22.06 21.39
C ARG A 337 6.92 -21.16 20.85
N GLU A 338 6.89 -19.89 21.25
CA GLU A 338 7.87 -18.90 20.78
C GLU A 338 9.27 -19.17 21.36
N ASP A 339 9.34 -19.60 22.62
CA ASP A 339 10.57 -20.03 23.27
C ASP A 339 10.28 -21.02 24.41
N ALA A 340 11.34 -21.58 25.01
CA ALA A 340 11.23 -22.57 26.08
C ALA A 340 10.59 -22.06 27.38
N THR A 341 10.36 -20.75 27.51
CA THR A 341 9.74 -20.10 28.68
C THR A 341 8.24 -19.82 28.48
N LYS A 342 7.72 -19.98 27.26
CA LYS A 342 6.32 -19.78 26.91
C LYS A 342 5.53 -21.08 26.91
N GLU A 343 4.22 -20.96 27.10
CA GLU A 343 3.28 -22.08 27.02
C GLU A 343 3.07 -22.51 25.56
N TRP A 344 2.86 -23.81 25.38
CA TRP A 344 2.48 -24.38 24.09
C TRP A 344 1.08 -23.92 23.68
N THR A 345 0.89 -23.64 22.39
CA THR A 345 -0.41 -23.22 21.84
C THR A 345 -0.71 -23.96 20.54
N VAL A 346 -1.98 -24.30 20.32
CA VAL A 346 -2.43 -24.88 19.04
C VAL A 346 -2.52 -23.77 18.00
N ILE A 347 -1.77 -23.90 16.90
CA ILE A 347 -1.69 -22.88 15.85
C ILE A 347 -2.41 -23.27 14.57
N ASN A 348 -2.59 -24.56 14.31
CA ASN A 348 -3.31 -25.04 13.13
C ASN A 348 -3.82 -26.49 13.33
N GLU A 349 -4.90 -26.86 12.62
CA GLU A 349 -5.36 -28.24 12.44
C GLU A 349 -5.80 -28.51 10.99
N GLY A 350 -5.51 -29.69 10.44
CA GLY A 350 -5.86 -30.04 9.06
C GLY A 350 -5.74 -31.53 8.76
N TYR A 351 -6.04 -31.92 7.51
CA TYR A 351 -5.80 -33.26 6.97
C TYR A 351 -4.58 -33.28 6.06
#